data_AF-A0A1D2MTN1-F1
#
_entry.id   AF-A0A1D2MTN1-F1
#
_cell.length_a   1.000
_cell.length_b   1.000
_cell.length_c   1.000
_cell.angle_alpha   90.00
_cell.angle_beta   90.00
_cell.angle_gamma   90.00
#
_symmetry.space_group_name_H-M   'P 1'
#
loop_
_entity.id
_entity.type
_entity.pdbx_description
1 polymer ?
#
loop_
_entity_poly.entity_id
_entity_poly.type
_entity_poly.pdbx_seq_one_letter_code
_entity_poly.pdbx_strand_id
1 'polypeptide(L)'
;MSQRRALHYVMQIGKRKDAMGFFKNVLGMKVLRHEEFEKGCEAFCNGPYDGKWSKTMLGYGPEDNHFVLELTYNYGIGSYRKSNELRSIDILKKDLKPVLASGGIMERIKRDGLEMNACTVECEDYRVRVFENKAVNKIDRVVLATTNMTRTMEFWNGALGMSKDKDSCLSYSSEQCKLQFENHPLTEADRSQPFCRTAFSCPTEQLKGIEKLVSSRSDGSKVLVPFVTLPTPGKADVHVVVVQDPDGHEICFVGDKEYRQLSQVDPQSDKLLCFVQVGCMFAKKGGKEKK
;
A
#
# COMPACT_ATOMS: atom_id res chain seq x y z
N MET A 1 18.01 -11.97 -13.73
CA MET A 1 16.82 -11.11 -13.60
C MET A 1 16.79 -10.57 -12.18
N SER A 2 16.56 -9.27 -11.97
CA SER A 2 16.45 -8.69 -10.63
C SER A 2 15.23 -9.29 -9.93
N GLN A 3 15.43 -10.03 -8.83
CA GLN A 3 14.35 -10.65 -8.06
C GLN A 3 13.58 -9.58 -7.27
N ARG A 4 12.68 -8.85 -7.93
CA ARG A 4 11.83 -7.84 -7.28
C ARG A 4 10.40 -8.34 -7.11
N ARG A 5 9.74 -7.90 -6.03
CA ARG A 5 8.38 -8.36 -5.71
C ARG A 5 7.49 -7.24 -5.20
N ALA A 6 6.29 -7.12 -5.74
CA ALA A 6 5.25 -6.23 -5.23
C ALA A 6 4.76 -6.74 -3.86
N LEU A 7 4.75 -5.85 -2.86
CA LEU A 7 4.45 -6.20 -1.47
C LEU A 7 3.06 -5.70 -1.05
N HIS A 8 2.89 -4.38 -1.06
CA HIS A 8 1.67 -3.77 -0.56
C HIS A 8 1.47 -2.36 -1.10
N TYR A 9 0.25 -1.88 -0.94
CA TYR A 9 -0.10 -0.48 -1.12
C TYR A 9 -0.48 0.13 0.23
N VAL A 10 0.14 1.26 0.57
CA VAL A 10 -0.11 2.01 1.81
C VAL A 10 -1.28 2.96 1.61
N MET A 11 -2.23 2.93 2.54
CA MET A 11 -3.42 3.78 2.55
C MET A 11 -3.58 4.41 3.93
N GLN A 12 -3.85 5.70 3.98
CA GLN A 12 -4.13 6.43 5.22
C GLN A 12 -5.63 6.44 5.48
N ILE A 13 -6.04 5.97 6.65
CA ILE A 13 -7.45 5.89 7.04
C ILE A 13 -7.73 6.83 8.21
N GLY A 14 -8.82 7.59 8.14
CA GLY A 14 -9.26 8.47 9.21
C GLY A 14 -10.20 7.77 10.20
N LYS A 15 -10.96 6.77 9.73
CA LYS A 15 -11.99 6.08 10.52
C LYS A 15 -11.67 4.60 10.65
N ARG A 16 -10.75 4.27 11.57
CA ARG A 16 -10.24 2.89 11.77
C ARG A 16 -11.31 1.82 11.89
N LYS A 17 -12.37 2.05 12.67
CA LYS A 17 -13.46 1.06 12.87
C LYS A 17 -14.22 0.79 11.57
N ASP A 18 -14.57 1.85 10.84
CA ASP A 18 -15.35 1.75 9.60
C ASP A 18 -14.52 1.09 8.49
N ALA A 19 -13.25 1.49 8.36
CA ALA A 19 -12.30 0.85 7.45
C ALA A 19 -12.16 -0.64 7.75
N MET A 20 -12.02 -1.04 9.02
CA MET A 20 -11.96 -2.46 9.39
C MET A 20 -13.25 -3.22 9.05
N GLY A 21 -14.41 -2.61 9.28
CA GLY A 21 -15.69 -3.18 8.85
C GLY A 21 -15.74 -3.40 7.34
N PHE A 22 -15.28 -2.42 6.56
CA PHE A 22 -15.21 -2.50 5.11
C PHE A 22 -14.24 -3.61 4.64
N PHE A 23 -12.96 -3.53 4.98
CA PHE A 23 -11.97 -4.46 4.42
C PHE A 23 -12.19 -5.91 4.89
N LYS A 24 -12.64 -6.12 6.14
CA LYS A 24 -12.89 -7.46 6.65
C LYS A 24 -14.25 -8.01 6.23
N ASN A 25 -15.33 -7.27 6.43
CA ASN A 25 -16.67 -7.83 6.26
C ASN A 25 -17.18 -7.69 4.82
N VAL A 26 -16.85 -6.58 4.14
CA VAL A 26 -17.25 -6.35 2.74
C VAL A 26 -16.28 -7.05 1.79
N LEU A 27 -14.98 -6.76 1.93
CA LEU A 27 -13.98 -7.32 1.01
C LEU A 27 -13.50 -8.72 1.41
N GLY A 28 -13.73 -9.16 2.65
CA GLY A 28 -13.37 -10.51 3.11
C GLY A 28 -11.87 -10.69 3.36
N MET A 29 -11.13 -9.61 3.61
CA MET A 29 -9.70 -9.66 3.92
C MET A 29 -9.47 -10.08 5.38
N LYS A 30 -8.27 -10.60 5.65
CA LYS A 30 -7.82 -10.97 7.00
C LYS A 30 -6.75 -10.01 7.46
N VAL A 31 -6.78 -9.66 8.74
CA VAL A 31 -5.65 -8.98 9.38
C VAL A 31 -4.50 -9.97 9.47
N LEU A 32 -3.33 -9.54 9.02
CA LEU A 32 -2.11 -10.37 8.97
C LEU A 32 -1.19 -10.01 10.13
N ARG A 33 -1.02 -8.71 10.39
CA ARG A 33 -0.28 -8.19 11.54
C ARG A 33 -0.74 -6.77 11.84
N HIS A 34 -0.56 -6.36 13.09
CA HIS A 34 -0.91 -5.04 13.58
C HIS A 34 0.19 -4.53 14.49
N GLU A 35 0.65 -3.31 14.27
CA GLU A 35 1.67 -2.64 15.07
C GLU A 35 1.19 -1.26 15.53
N GLU A 36 1.57 -0.88 16.75
CA GLU A 36 1.33 0.43 17.33
C GLU A 36 2.67 1.13 17.56
N PHE A 37 2.73 2.41 17.23
CA PHE A 37 3.94 3.21 17.28
C PHE A 37 3.70 4.48 18.09
N GLU A 38 4.64 4.81 18.97
CA GLU A 38 4.53 5.99 19.84
C GLU A 38 5.01 7.28 19.17
N LYS A 39 5.80 7.17 18.09
CA LYS A 39 6.44 8.27 17.37
C LYS A 39 6.32 8.08 15.87
N GLY A 40 6.44 9.17 15.13
CA GLY A 40 6.55 9.15 13.67
C GLY A 40 7.69 8.26 13.17
N CYS A 41 7.54 7.73 11.96
CA CYS A 41 8.52 6.85 11.33
C CYS A 41 9.59 7.66 10.59
N GLU A 42 10.87 7.28 10.74
CA GLU A 42 12.01 7.93 10.07
C GLU A 42 11.93 7.87 8.53
N ALA A 43 11.29 6.85 7.97
CA ALA A 43 11.02 6.75 6.53
C ALA A 43 9.66 7.33 6.11
N PHE A 44 9.05 8.14 6.99
CA PHE A 44 7.75 8.77 6.78
C PHE A 44 6.65 7.77 6.40
N CYS A 45 6.72 6.52 6.91
CA CYS A 45 5.70 5.50 6.62
C CYS A 45 4.29 5.94 7.03
N ASN A 46 4.18 6.82 8.02
CA ASN A 46 2.90 7.36 8.48
C ASN A 46 2.59 8.76 7.91
N GLY A 47 3.43 9.29 7.02
CA GLY A 47 3.34 10.67 6.51
C GLY A 47 4.11 11.67 7.38
N PRO A 48 3.83 12.98 7.26
CA PRO A 48 4.57 14.05 7.95
C PRO A 48 4.16 14.23 9.43
N TYR A 49 3.63 13.19 10.07
CA TYR A 49 3.04 13.29 11.41
C TYR A 49 3.96 12.68 12.47
N ASP A 50 4.23 13.44 13.54
CA ASP A 50 5.11 13.00 14.64
C ASP A 50 4.36 12.28 15.79
N GLY A 51 3.03 12.16 15.68
CA GLY A 51 2.18 11.58 16.71
C GLY A 51 2.18 10.05 16.75
N LYS A 52 1.38 9.51 17.68
CA LYS A 52 1.09 8.08 17.73
C LYS A 52 0.38 7.65 16.45
N TRP A 53 0.65 6.44 15.99
CA TRP A 53 0.00 5.86 14.84
C TRP A 53 0.00 4.33 14.92
N SER A 54 -0.86 3.70 14.13
CA SER A 54 -0.91 2.25 14.01
C SER A 54 -0.80 1.83 12.56
N LYS A 55 -0.19 0.68 12.33
CA LYS A 55 -0.08 0.00 11.05
C LYS A 55 -0.87 -1.30 11.10
N THR A 56 -1.71 -1.53 10.11
CA THR A 56 -2.46 -2.79 9.99
C THR A 56 -2.28 -3.36 8.60
N MET A 57 -1.67 -4.54 8.52
CA MET A 57 -1.53 -5.26 7.26
C MET A 57 -2.71 -6.20 7.07
N LEU A 58 -3.32 -6.17 5.89
CA LEU A 58 -4.41 -7.07 5.57
C LEU A 58 -4.50 -7.45 4.10
N GLY A 59 -4.95 -8.67 3.85
CA GLY A 59 -5.10 -9.19 2.50
C GLY A 59 -5.75 -10.56 2.49
N TYR A 60 -5.55 -11.30 1.40
CA TYR A 60 -6.13 -12.63 1.21
C TYR A 60 -5.19 -13.78 1.59
N GLY A 61 -3.96 -13.48 2.01
CA GLY A 61 -2.98 -14.46 2.48
C GLY A 61 -1.69 -13.79 2.98
N PRO A 62 -0.68 -14.59 3.38
CA PRO A 62 0.58 -14.09 3.93
C PRO A 62 1.33 -13.15 2.98
N GLU A 63 2.02 -12.15 3.54
CA GLU A 63 2.79 -11.15 2.79
C GLU A 63 3.96 -11.73 1.98
N ASP A 64 4.41 -12.95 2.31
CA ASP A 64 5.49 -13.64 1.59
C ASP A 64 5.16 -13.96 0.13
N ASN A 65 3.87 -14.16 -0.16
CA ASN A 65 3.36 -14.61 -1.46
C ASN A 65 2.07 -13.90 -1.91
N HIS A 66 1.59 -12.90 -1.15
CA HIS A 66 0.44 -12.08 -1.52
C HIS A 66 0.82 -10.61 -1.56
N PHE A 67 0.20 -9.89 -2.51
CA PHE A 67 0.10 -8.45 -2.40
C PHE A 67 -1.01 -8.10 -1.40
N VAL A 68 -0.73 -7.18 -0.49
CA VAL A 68 -1.63 -6.81 0.62
C VAL A 68 -1.84 -5.30 0.71
N LEU A 69 -2.71 -4.85 1.61
CA LEU A 69 -2.86 -3.44 1.94
C LEU A 69 -2.21 -3.16 3.30
N GLU A 70 -1.50 -2.04 3.38
CA GLU A 70 -1.03 -1.46 4.63
C GLU A 70 -1.94 -0.28 4.97
N LEU A 71 -2.69 -0.39 6.06
CA LEU A 71 -3.49 0.72 6.55
C LEU A 71 -2.77 1.45 7.67
N THR A 72 -2.55 2.74 7.45
CA THR A 72 -1.96 3.67 8.40
C THR A 72 -3.06 4.48 9.05
N TYR A 73 -3.14 4.43 10.38
CA TYR A 73 -4.04 5.25 11.17
C TYR A 73 -3.23 6.15 12.11
N ASN A 74 -3.25 7.46 11.86
CA ASN A 74 -2.63 8.46 12.73
C ASN A 74 -3.62 8.92 13.80
N TYR A 75 -3.27 8.79 15.08
CA TYR A 75 -4.18 9.18 16.17
C TYR A 75 -4.39 10.70 16.17
N GLY A 76 -5.66 11.11 16.28
CA GLY A 76 -6.06 12.52 16.22
C GLY A 76 -6.27 13.07 14.81
N ILE A 77 -5.95 12.29 13.75
CA ILE A 77 -6.20 12.68 12.36
C ILE A 77 -7.43 11.91 11.83
N GLY A 78 -8.57 12.61 11.73
CA GLY A 78 -9.86 11.98 11.40
C GLY A 78 -10.20 11.93 9.90
N SER A 79 -9.44 12.64 9.06
CA SER A 79 -9.64 12.70 7.62
C SER A 79 -8.37 13.19 6.92
N TYR A 80 -8.19 12.77 5.67
CA TYR A 80 -7.12 13.21 4.79
C TYR A 80 -7.71 13.95 3.58
N ARG A 81 -6.90 14.75 2.90
CA ARG A 81 -7.31 15.37 1.64
C ARG A 81 -7.47 14.29 0.57
N LYS A 82 -8.54 14.39 -0.20
CA LYS A 82 -8.75 13.54 -1.38
C LYS A 82 -7.64 13.77 -2.42
N SER A 83 -7.07 12.68 -2.90
CA SER A 83 -6.05 12.66 -3.97
C SER A 83 -6.60 12.00 -5.24
N ASN A 84 -6.08 12.43 -6.39
CA ASN A 84 -6.34 11.80 -7.67
C ASN A 84 -5.29 10.76 -8.07
N GLU A 85 -4.24 10.58 -7.25
CA GLU A 85 -3.12 9.66 -7.51
C GLU A 85 -3.58 8.21 -7.69
N LEU A 86 -4.39 7.70 -6.76
CA LEU A 86 -4.99 6.37 -6.86
C LEU A 86 -6.31 6.47 -7.63
N ARG A 87 -6.42 5.71 -8.72
CA ARG A 87 -7.66 5.58 -9.50
C ARG A 87 -8.53 4.46 -8.96
N SER A 88 -7.92 3.31 -8.66
CA SER A 88 -8.59 2.19 -8.01
C SER A 88 -7.62 1.13 -7.48
N ILE A 89 -8.12 0.33 -6.55
CA ILE A 89 -7.58 -1.01 -6.27
C ILE A 89 -8.51 -2.03 -6.92
N ASP A 90 -7.96 -2.88 -7.77
CA ASP A 90 -8.71 -3.92 -8.46
C ASP A 90 -8.55 -5.25 -7.76
N ILE A 91 -9.68 -5.84 -7.38
CA ILE A 91 -9.75 -7.09 -6.63
C ILE A 91 -10.45 -8.14 -7.47
N LEU A 92 -9.88 -9.35 -7.51
CA LEU A 92 -10.60 -10.54 -7.94
C LEU A 92 -11.25 -11.18 -6.71
N LYS A 93 -12.55 -11.49 -6.79
CA LYS A 93 -13.30 -12.10 -5.68
C LYS A 93 -14.30 -13.13 -6.17
N LYS A 94 -14.43 -14.24 -5.43
CA LYS A 94 -15.39 -15.32 -5.71
C LYS A 94 -16.84 -14.94 -5.50
N ASP A 95 -17.12 -14.13 -4.49
CA ASP A 95 -18.48 -13.76 -4.09
C ASP A 95 -18.63 -12.25 -4.03
N LEU A 96 -19.45 -11.68 -4.92
CA LEU A 96 -19.75 -10.25 -4.94
C LEU A 96 -20.89 -9.86 -4.00
N LYS A 97 -21.64 -10.81 -3.41
CA LYS A 97 -22.82 -10.51 -2.60
C LYS A 97 -22.53 -9.54 -1.45
N PRO A 98 -21.45 -9.69 -0.65
CA PRO A 98 -21.16 -8.74 0.42
C PRO A 98 -20.85 -7.33 -0.10
N VAL A 99 -20.23 -7.22 -1.28
CA VAL A 99 -19.88 -5.94 -1.92
C VAL A 99 -21.12 -5.24 -2.46
N LEU A 100 -22.02 -5.99 -3.09
CA LEU A 100 -23.32 -5.48 -3.54
C LEU A 100 -24.19 -5.05 -2.35
N ALA A 101 -24.25 -5.87 -1.30
CA ALA A 101 -25.02 -5.59 -0.09
C ALA A 101 -24.53 -4.34 0.66
N SER A 102 -23.25 -3.97 0.52
CA SER A 102 -22.69 -2.73 1.07
C SER A 102 -22.95 -1.49 0.20
N GLY A 103 -23.78 -1.60 -0.85
CA GLY A 103 -24.08 -0.50 -1.77
C GLY A 103 -23.13 -0.41 -2.97
N GLY A 104 -22.38 -1.46 -3.28
CA GLY A 104 -21.53 -1.50 -4.46
C GLY A 104 -22.34 -1.36 -5.77
N ILE A 105 -21.80 -0.63 -6.72
CA ILE A 105 -22.43 -0.29 -8.00
C ILE A 105 -21.81 -1.14 -9.11
N MET A 106 -22.65 -1.81 -9.90
CA MET A 106 -22.16 -2.56 -11.06
C MET A 106 -21.82 -1.62 -12.21
N GLU A 107 -20.60 -1.71 -12.72
CA GLU A 107 -20.09 -0.91 -13.82
C GLU A 107 -19.41 -1.80 -14.87
N ARG A 108 -19.40 -1.35 -16.13
CA ARG A 108 -18.56 -1.94 -17.19
C ARG A 108 -17.23 -1.21 -17.23
N ILE A 109 -16.15 -1.93 -16.97
CA ILE A 109 -14.78 -1.41 -16.93
C ILE A 109 -13.96 -2.12 -17.99
N LYS A 110 -13.21 -1.36 -18.78
CA LYS A 110 -12.27 -1.91 -19.74
C LYS A 110 -11.04 -2.45 -19.02
N ARG A 111 -10.77 -3.74 -19.19
CA ARG A 111 -9.64 -4.47 -18.61
C ARG A 111 -9.14 -5.52 -19.59
N ASP A 112 -7.84 -5.55 -19.82
CA ASP A 112 -7.15 -6.44 -20.75
C ASP A 112 -7.72 -6.39 -22.19
N GLY A 113 -8.11 -5.19 -22.62
CA GLY A 113 -8.74 -4.91 -23.92
C GLY A 113 -10.22 -5.26 -24.00
N LEU A 114 -10.82 -5.78 -22.92
CA LEU A 114 -12.20 -6.28 -22.89
C LEU A 114 -13.05 -5.49 -21.91
N GLU A 115 -14.34 -5.30 -22.21
CA GLU A 115 -15.28 -4.80 -21.21
C GLU A 115 -15.65 -5.91 -20.24
N MET A 116 -15.47 -5.66 -18.95
CA MET A 116 -15.80 -6.58 -17.87
C MET A 116 -16.71 -5.91 -16.86
N ASN A 117 -17.62 -6.69 -16.28
CA ASN A 117 -18.41 -6.22 -15.15
C ASN A 117 -17.54 -6.19 -13.88
N ALA A 118 -17.58 -5.08 -13.15
CA ALA A 118 -17.05 -4.99 -11.80
C ALA A 118 -18.07 -4.35 -10.87
N CYS A 119 -18.06 -4.75 -9.62
CA CYS A 119 -18.77 -4.07 -8.54
C CYS A 119 -17.83 -3.05 -7.91
N THR A 120 -18.12 -1.77 -8.11
CA THR A 120 -17.35 -0.65 -7.56
C THR A 120 -17.92 -0.24 -6.21
N VAL A 121 -17.04 -0.11 -5.23
CA VAL A 121 -17.39 0.36 -3.88
C VAL A 121 -16.25 1.27 -3.38
N GLU A 122 -16.56 2.13 -2.42
CA GLU A 122 -15.59 3.08 -1.86
C GLU A 122 -15.45 2.88 -0.35
N CYS A 123 -14.24 3.12 0.16
CA CYS A 123 -13.97 3.25 1.59
C CYS A 123 -13.20 4.55 1.81
N GLU A 124 -13.82 5.50 2.51
CA GLU A 124 -13.34 6.88 2.53
C GLU A 124 -13.18 7.39 1.08
N ASP A 125 -11.98 7.80 0.67
CA ASP A 125 -11.71 8.27 -0.70
C ASP A 125 -11.15 7.18 -1.63
N TYR A 126 -11.09 5.93 -1.17
CA TYR A 126 -10.45 4.84 -1.90
C TYR A 126 -11.46 4.02 -2.69
N ARG A 127 -11.40 4.15 -4.02
CA ARG A 127 -12.21 3.36 -4.95
C ARG A 127 -11.66 1.95 -5.11
N VAL A 128 -12.53 0.95 -4.95
CA VAL A 128 -12.22 -0.47 -5.12
C VAL A 128 -13.12 -1.05 -6.20
N ARG A 129 -12.53 -1.67 -7.23
CA ARG A 129 -13.27 -2.35 -8.31
C ARG A 129 -13.16 -3.85 -8.10
N VAL A 130 -14.27 -4.51 -7.80
CA VAL A 130 -14.29 -5.94 -7.50
C VAL A 130 -14.85 -6.73 -8.68
N PHE A 131 -13.99 -7.54 -9.28
CA PHE A 131 -14.33 -8.40 -10.41
C PHE A 131 -14.61 -9.81 -9.93
N GLU A 132 -15.71 -10.39 -10.40
CA GLU A 132 -16.03 -11.78 -10.08
C GLU A 132 -14.95 -12.71 -10.68
N ASN A 133 -14.40 -13.59 -9.83
CA ASN A 133 -13.45 -14.61 -10.25
C ASN A 133 -13.67 -15.87 -9.42
N LYS A 134 -14.05 -16.97 -10.07
CA LYS A 134 -14.40 -18.23 -9.39
C LYS A 134 -13.19 -18.95 -8.77
N ALA A 135 -11.97 -18.64 -9.21
CA ALA A 135 -10.76 -19.36 -8.81
C ALA A 135 -10.10 -18.77 -7.56
N VAL A 136 -9.95 -17.44 -7.50
CA VAL A 136 -9.09 -16.77 -6.50
C VAL A 136 -9.73 -15.54 -5.88
N ASN A 137 -9.38 -15.27 -4.62
CA ASN A 137 -9.52 -13.95 -4.02
C ASN A 137 -8.13 -13.33 -3.96
N LYS A 138 -7.89 -12.21 -4.66
CA LYS A 138 -6.60 -11.52 -4.62
C LYS A 138 -6.75 -10.05 -4.98
N ILE A 139 -5.82 -9.23 -4.50
CA ILE A 139 -5.59 -7.90 -5.06
C ILE A 139 -4.81 -8.12 -6.36
N ASP A 140 -5.41 -7.75 -7.50
CA ASP A 140 -4.83 -7.98 -8.81
C ASP A 140 -4.04 -6.77 -9.29
N ARG A 141 -4.58 -5.55 -9.10
CA ARG A 141 -3.94 -4.33 -9.61
C ARG A 141 -4.07 -3.17 -8.64
N VAL A 142 -3.06 -2.32 -8.65
CA VAL A 142 -3.15 -0.93 -8.21
C VAL A 142 -3.15 -0.06 -9.45
N VAL A 143 -4.14 0.80 -9.58
CA VAL A 143 -4.31 1.67 -10.75
C VAL A 143 -4.00 3.09 -10.35
N LEU A 144 -2.93 3.65 -10.92
CA LEU A 144 -2.40 4.97 -10.62
C LEU A 144 -2.67 5.94 -11.77
N ALA A 145 -2.81 7.22 -11.43
CA ALA A 145 -2.90 8.29 -12.40
C ALA A 145 -1.53 8.54 -13.05
N THR A 146 -1.52 8.90 -14.33
CA THR A 146 -0.32 9.41 -15.01
C THR A 146 -0.69 10.65 -15.80
N THR A 147 0.18 11.66 -15.82
CA THR A 147 -0.01 12.81 -16.73
C THR A 147 0.69 12.62 -18.06
N ASN A 148 1.66 11.69 -18.13
CA ASN A 148 2.36 11.35 -19.37
C ASN A 148 2.72 9.86 -19.41
N MET A 149 1.94 9.08 -20.16
CA MET A 149 2.14 7.62 -20.28
C MET A 149 3.53 7.23 -20.79
N THR A 150 4.11 7.99 -21.72
CA THR A 150 5.44 7.68 -22.27
C THR A 150 6.51 7.78 -21.18
N ARG A 151 6.53 8.89 -20.44
CA ARG A 151 7.46 9.12 -19.33
C ARG A 151 7.30 8.09 -18.21
N THR A 152 6.05 7.72 -17.91
CA THR A 152 5.73 6.66 -16.95
C THR A 152 6.31 5.31 -17.39
N MET A 153 6.20 4.95 -18.67
CA MET A 153 6.80 3.72 -19.20
C MET A 153 8.33 3.76 -19.18
N GLU A 154 8.94 4.88 -19.55
CA GLU A 154 10.40 5.06 -19.49
C GLU A 154 10.93 4.87 -18.06
N PHE A 155 10.20 5.35 -17.05
CA PHE A 155 10.58 5.19 -15.66
C PHE A 155 10.32 3.76 -15.14
N TRP A 156 9.07 3.29 -15.19
CA TRP A 156 8.71 2.03 -14.54
C TRP A 156 9.16 0.78 -15.32
N ASN A 157 9.02 0.78 -16.65
CA ASN A 157 9.49 -0.33 -17.49
C ASN A 157 10.99 -0.15 -17.83
N GLY A 158 11.40 1.03 -18.29
CA GLY A 158 12.77 1.28 -18.71
C GLY A 158 13.77 1.31 -17.55
N ALA A 159 13.55 2.17 -16.56
CA ALA A 159 14.52 2.37 -15.46
C ALA A 159 14.36 1.32 -14.35
N LEU A 160 13.13 1.09 -13.88
CA LEU A 160 12.87 0.15 -12.78
C LEU A 160 12.74 -1.30 -13.26
N GLY A 161 12.67 -1.56 -14.57
CA GLY A 161 12.76 -2.90 -15.13
C GLY A 161 11.50 -3.76 -14.96
N MET A 162 10.33 -3.14 -14.73
CA MET A 162 9.07 -3.88 -14.75
C MET A 162 8.75 -4.32 -16.18
N SER A 163 8.21 -5.51 -16.37
CA SER A 163 7.74 -5.94 -17.69
C SER A 163 6.36 -5.36 -17.97
N LYS A 164 6.18 -4.86 -19.20
CA LYS A 164 4.89 -4.41 -19.71
C LYS A 164 4.11 -5.58 -20.31
N ASP A 165 2.85 -5.73 -19.91
CA ASP A 165 1.89 -6.61 -20.56
C ASP A 165 0.82 -5.79 -21.33
N LYS A 166 -0.39 -6.33 -21.48
CA LYS A 166 -1.50 -5.66 -22.17
C LYS A 166 -1.99 -4.45 -21.36
N ASP A 167 -2.58 -3.45 -22.04
CA ASP A 167 -3.18 -2.27 -21.41
C ASP A 167 -2.27 -1.44 -20.48
N SER A 168 -0.97 -1.36 -20.77
CA SER A 168 -0.04 -0.58 -19.94
C SER A 168 0.04 -1.04 -18.48
N CYS A 169 -0.29 -2.31 -18.22
CA CYS A 169 0.00 -2.93 -16.95
C CYS A 169 1.48 -3.33 -16.87
N LEU A 170 2.05 -3.17 -15.69
CA LEU A 170 3.45 -3.41 -15.39
C LEU A 170 3.55 -4.38 -14.20
N SER A 171 4.43 -5.36 -14.28
CA SER A 171 4.73 -6.27 -13.16
C SER A 171 6.17 -6.77 -13.23
N TYR A 172 6.73 -7.20 -12.10
CA TYR A 172 8.03 -7.90 -12.10
C TYR A 172 7.90 -9.38 -12.49
N SER A 173 6.70 -9.95 -12.39
CA SER A 173 6.37 -11.30 -12.89
C SER A 173 4.86 -11.42 -13.11
N SER A 174 4.42 -12.31 -14.01
CA SER A 174 3.00 -12.52 -14.35
C SER A 174 2.08 -12.85 -13.18
N GLU A 175 2.63 -13.49 -12.14
CA GLU A 175 1.86 -13.93 -10.96
C GLU A 175 1.69 -12.84 -9.89
N GLN A 176 2.44 -11.74 -9.98
CA GLN A 176 2.38 -10.66 -8.99
C GLN A 176 1.24 -9.68 -9.26
N CYS A 177 0.90 -8.88 -8.24
CA CYS A 177 0.04 -7.72 -8.43
C CYS A 177 0.66 -6.76 -9.47
N LYS A 178 -0.20 -6.21 -10.32
CA LYS A 178 0.18 -5.33 -11.41
C LYS A 178 0.02 -3.88 -11.01
N LEU A 179 0.88 -3.02 -11.55
CA LEU A 179 0.63 -1.58 -11.60
C LEU A 179 0.02 -1.24 -12.96
N GLN A 180 -1.13 -0.58 -12.96
CA GLN A 180 -1.73 -0.03 -14.16
C GLN A 180 -1.71 1.49 -14.09
N PHE A 181 -1.53 2.15 -15.22
CA PHE A 181 -1.57 3.60 -15.29
C PHE A 181 -2.72 4.07 -16.18
N GLU A 182 -3.45 5.08 -15.73
CA GLU A 182 -4.53 5.72 -16.49
C GLU A 182 -4.23 7.21 -16.64
N ASN A 183 -4.41 7.75 -17.85
CA ASN A 183 -4.19 9.18 -18.08
C ASN A 183 -5.21 9.99 -17.27
N HIS A 184 -4.71 10.80 -16.33
CA HIS A 184 -5.53 11.63 -15.48
C HIS A 184 -4.72 12.84 -15.00
N PRO A 185 -5.30 14.06 -14.97
CA PRO A 185 -4.59 15.23 -14.47
C PRO A 185 -4.26 15.09 -12.98
N LEU A 186 -3.07 15.53 -12.60
CA LEU A 186 -2.61 15.63 -11.21
C LEU A 186 -2.28 17.06 -10.88
N THR A 187 -2.79 17.56 -9.75
CA THR A 187 -2.47 18.88 -9.22
C THR A 187 -1.11 18.85 -8.50
N GLU A 188 -0.51 20.01 -8.25
CA GLU A 188 0.73 20.08 -7.44
C GLU A 188 0.54 19.50 -6.03
N ALA A 189 -0.64 19.69 -5.43
CA ALA A 189 -0.98 19.11 -4.14
C ALA A 189 -1.09 17.58 -4.18
N ASP A 190 -1.56 17.00 -5.30
CA ASP A 190 -1.54 15.55 -5.49
C ASP A 190 -0.10 15.03 -5.52
N ARG A 191 0.86 15.78 -6.07
CA ARG A 191 2.26 15.35 -6.23
C ARG A 191 3.16 15.58 -5.02
N SER A 192 2.83 16.58 -4.20
CA SER A 192 3.71 17.09 -3.14
C SER A 192 3.35 16.60 -1.74
N GLN A 193 2.15 16.06 -1.55
CA GLN A 193 1.70 15.43 -0.31
C GLN A 193 1.15 14.04 -0.62
N PRO A 194 1.97 13.14 -1.17
CA PRO A 194 1.48 11.86 -1.66
C PRO A 194 0.78 11.09 -0.54
N PHE A 195 -0.47 10.73 -0.81
CA PHE A 195 -1.40 10.19 0.20
C PHE A 195 -1.22 8.69 0.41
N CYS A 196 -0.41 8.05 -0.44
CA CYS A 196 -0.25 6.61 -0.54
C CYS A 196 1.16 6.25 -1.04
N ARG A 197 1.57 4.99 -0.84
CA ARG A 197 2.88 4.50 -1.26
C ARG A 197 2.77 3.07 -1.79
N THR A 198 3.48 2.76 -2.86
CA THR A 198 3.65 1.37 -3.32
C THR A 198 4.95 0.80 -2.78
N ALA A 199 4.93 -0.42 -2.23
CA ALA A 199 6.14 -1.08 -1.75
C ALA A 199 6.54 -2.29 -2.59
N PHE A 200 7.84 -2.42 -2.82
CA PHE A 200 8.47 -3.55 -3.48
C PHE A 200 9.63 -4.07 -2.64
N SER A 201 9.87 -5.38 -2.65
CA SER A 201 11.12 -5.93 -2.16
C SER A 201 12.12 -6.15 -3.29
N CYS A 202 13.40 -6.16 -2.94
CA CYS A 202 14.51 -6.57 -3.78
C CYS A 202 15.66 -7.11 -2.91
N PRO A 203 16.68 -7.79 -3.47
CA PRO A 203 17.90 -8.06 -2.74
C PRO A 203 18.51 -6.77 -2.20
N THR A 204 18.89 -6.76 -0.92
CA THR A 204 19.33 -5.58 -0.17
C THR A 204 20.48 -4.83 -0.85
N GLU A 205 21.38 -5.56 -1.52
CA GLU A 205 22.48 -5.01 -2.31
C GLU A 205 22.04 -4.15 -3.50
N GLN A 206 20.79 -4.27 -3.97
CA GLN A 206 20.26 -3.47 -5.07
C GLN A 206 19.78 -2.08 -4.62
N LEU A 207 19.54 -1.85 -3.32
CA LEU A 207 18.91 -0.63 -2.82
C LEU A 207 19.71 0.63 -3.17
N LYS A 208 21.03 0.62 -2.90
CA LYS A 208 21.93 1.74 -3.27
C LYS A 208 22.02 1.94 -4.79
N GLY A 209 21.86 0.87 -5.56
CA GLY A 209 21.79 0.93 -7.03
C GLY A 209 20.53 1.67 -7.50
N ILE A 210 19.39 1.42 -6.85
CA ILE A 210 18.12 2.11 -7.13
C ILE A 210 18.22 3.59 -6.75
N GLU A 211 18.78 3.90 -5.58
CA GLU A 211 19.04 5.27 -5.13
C GLU A 211 19.88 6.05 -6.16
N LYS A 212 21.02 5.47 -6.59
CA LYS A 212 21.89 6.08 -7.60
C LYS A 212 21.19 6.25 -8.95
N LEU A 213 20.44 5.23 -9.37
CA LEU A 213 19.68 5.26 -10.62
C LEU A 213 18.74 6.46 -10.63
N VAL A 214 17.87 6.59 -9.62
CA VAL A 214 16.88 7.68 -9.57
C VAL A 214 17.56 9.04 -9.38
N SER A 215 18.59 9.14 -8.55
CA SER A 215 19.33 10.40 -8.33
C SER A 215 19.98 10.97 -9.59
N SER A 216 20.29 10.12 -10.58
CA SER A 216 20.91 10.53 -11.83
C SER A 216 19.94 10.99 -12.92
N ARG A 217 18.62 10.88 -12.68
CA ARG A 217 17.58 11.21 -13.66
C ARG A 217 17.20 12.68 -13.61
N SER A 218 16.75 13.20 -14.74
CA SER A 218 16.26 14.57 -14.91
C SER A 218 14.81 14.63 -15.42
N ASP A 219 14.02 13.58 -15.16
CA ASP A 219 12.65 13.41 -15.66
C ASP A 219 11.56 13.82 -14.64
N GLY A 220 11.99 14.31 -13.46
CA GLY A 220 11.13 14.69 -12.35
C GLY A 220 11.07 13.66 -11.21
N SER A 221 11.59 12.44 -11.42
CA SER A 221 11.75 11.44 -10.35
C SER A 221 12.81 11.89 -9.32
N LYS A 222 12.66 11.44 -8.07
CA LYS A 222 13.49 11.90 -6.93
C LYS A 222 13.75 10.78 -5.94
N VAL A 223 14.88 10.86 -5.23
CA VAL A 223 15.07 10.12 -3.98
C VAL A 223 14.48 10.96 -2.84
N LEU A 224 13.52 10.38 -2.12
CA LEU A 224 12.88 11.02 -0.97
C LEU A 224 13.59 10.63 0.33
N VAL A 225 13.89 9.34 0.47
CA VAL A 225 14.66 8.80 1.60
C VAL A 225 15.80 7.97 1.01
N PRO A 226 17.06 8.41 1.15
CA PRO A 226 18.23 7.61 0.80
C PRO A 226 18.26 6.29 1.58
N PHE A 227 19.20 5.40 1.23
CA PHE A 227 19.38 4.14 1.93
C PHE A 227 19.45 4.35 3.45
N VAL A 228 18.50 3.75 4.17
CA VAL A 228 18.40 3.84 5.63
C VAL A 228 18.04 2.49 6.22
N THR A 229 18.50 2.25 7.44
CA THR A 229 18.12 1.07 8.24
C THR A 229 17.04 1.49 9.22
N LEU A 230 15.89 0.85 9.16
CA LEU A 230 14.77 1.11 10.04
C LEU A 230 14.70 0.03 11.12
N PRO A 231 14.93 0.40 12.40
CA PRO A 231 14.74 -0.55 13.48
C PRO A 231 13.26 -0.84 13.68
N THR A 232 12.91 -2.11 13.89
CA THR A 232 11.54 -2.49 14.26
C THR A 232 11.55 -3.16 15.64
N PRO A 233 10.90 -2.58 16.66
CA PRO A 233 10.90 -3.16 18.01
C PRO A 233 10.47 -4.63 18.03
N GLY A 234 11.36 -5.50 18.50
CA GLY A 234 11.09 -6.94 18.62
C GLY A 234 11.05 -7.70 17.30
N LYS A 235 11.44 -7.09 16.17
CA LYS A 235 11.48 -7.70 14.84
C LYS A 235 12.81 -7.40 14.13
N ALA A 236 13.01 -7.97 12.96
CA ALA A 236 14.20 -7.70 12.14
C ALA A 236 14.22 -6.23 11.69
N ASP A 237 15.41 -5.62 11.75
CA ASP A 237 15.67 -4.34 11.11
C ASP A 237 15.55 -4.51 9.59
N VAL A 238 14.97 -3.51 8.92
CA VAL A 238 14.83 -3.52 7.46
C VAL A 238 15.59 -2.37 6.83
N HIS A 239 16.13 -2.62 5.65
CA HIS A 239 16.81 -1.59 4.85
C HIS A 239 15.89 -1.09 3.77
N VAL A 240 15.74 0.22 3.63
CA VAL A 240 14.84 0.82 2.65
C VAL A 240 15.50 1.96 1.87
N VAL A 241 14.97 2.19 0.67
CA VAL A 241 15.10 3.44 -0.08
C VAL A 241 13.70 3.86 -0.50
N VAL A 242 13.35 5.13 -0.31
CA VAL A 242 12.09 5.69 -0.80
C VAL A 242 12.39 6.63 -1.95
N VAL A 243 11.77 6.36 -3.10
CA VAL A 243 11.87 7.19 -4.30
C VAL A 243 10.48 7.65 -4.73
N GLN A 244 10.47 8.63 -5.63
CA GLN A 244 9.27 9.19 -6.24
C GLN A 244 9.37 9.04 -7.76
N ASP A 245 8.29 8.64 -8.41
CA ASP A 245 8.22 8.60 -9.86
C ASP A 245 8.01 10.02 -10.47
N PRO A 246 8.07 10.17 -11.82
CA PRO A 246 7.91 11.46 -12.47
C PRO A 246 6.56 12.17 -12.28
N ASP A 247 5.53 11.45 -11.81
CA ASP A 247 4.19 11.97 -11.55
C ASP A 247 3.91 12.17 -10.06
N GLY A 248 4.86 11.85 -9.18
CA GLY A 248 4.77 12.11 -7.74
C GLY A 248 4.48 10.87 -6.89
N HIS A 249 4.31 9.69 -7.50
CA HIS A 249 3.97 8.48 -6.75
C HIS A 249 5.15 7.99 -5.91
N GLU A 250 4.93 7.80 -4.61
CA GLU A 250 5.97 7.26 -3.73
C GLU A 250 6.13 5.74 -3.88
N ILE A 251 7.40 5.33 -3.82
CA ILE A 251 7.81 3.94 -3.96
C ILE A 251 8.81 3.59 -2.86
N CYS A 252 8.46 2.63 -2.02
CA CYS A 252 9.41 2.02 -1.08
C CYS A 252 10.05 0.79 -1.72
N PHE A 253 11.38 0.75 -1.77
CA PHE A 253 12.11 -0.49 -1.98
C PHE A 253 12.69 -0.96 -0.65
N VAL A 254 12.48 -2.23 -0.30
CA VAL A 254 12.97 -2.84 0.95
C VAL A 254 13.77 -4.12 0.67
N GLY A 255 14.75 -4.43 1.51
CA GLY A 255 15.46 -5.71 1.47
C GLY A 255 14.52 -6.91 1.67
N ASP A 256 14.46 -7.83 0.70
CA ASP A 256 13.48 -8.94 0.72
C ASP A 256 13.71 -9.87 1.90
N LYS A 257 14.97 -10.24 2.19
CA LYS A 257 15.31 -11.18 3.25
C LYS A 257 14.82 -10.69 4.62
N GLU A 258 15.11 -9.44 4.94
CA GLU A 258 14.72 -8.81 6.19
C GLU A 258 13.20 -8.58 6.23
N TYR A 259 12.60 -8.15 5.12
CA TYR A 259 11.15 -7.98 5.03
C TYR A 259 10.38 -9.28 5.30
N ARG A 260 10.85 -10.43 4.81
CA ARG A 260 10.22 -11.73 5.09
C ARG A 260 10.17 -12.03 6.59
N GLN A 261 11.23 -11.69 7.33
CA GLN A 261 11.24 -11.87 8.79
C GLN A 261 10.28 -10.90 9.48
N LEU A 262 10.24 -9.64 9.03
CA LEU A 262 9.34 -8.61 9.56
C LEU A 262 7.84 -8.95 9.35
N SER A 263 7.51 -9.51 8.19
CA SER A 263 6.15 -9.63 7.65
C SER A 263 5.45 -10.95 7.97
N GLN A 264 5.95 -11.68 8.97
CA GLN A 264 5.30 -12.90 9.43
C GLN A 264 3.89 -12.61 9.96
N VAL A 265 2.95 -13.48 9.60
CA VAL A 265 1.55 -13.39 10.06
C VAL A 265 1.52 -13.57 11.57
N ASP A 266 0.89 -12.63 12.26
CA ASP A 266 0.64 -12.68 13.69
C ASP A 266 -0.79 -13.22 13.96
N PRO A 267 -0.93 -14.43 14.53
CA PRO A 267 -2.23 -15.01 14.88
C PRO A 267 -3.01 -14.21 15.92
N GLN A 268 -2.37 -13.28 16.64
CA GLN A 268 -3.00 -12.43 17.66
C GLN A 268 -3.39 -11.05 17.13
N SER A 269 -3.11 -10.74 15.86
CA SER A 269 -3.29 -9.42 15.28
C SER A 269 -4.73 -8.87 15.41
N ASP A 270 -5.74 -9.72 15.22
CA ASP A 270 -7.15 -9.35 15.44
C ASP A 270 -7.44 -8.93 16.89
N LYS A 271 -6.81 -9.59 17.88
CA LYS A 271 -6.96 -9.25 19.29
C LYS A 271 -6.24 -7.94 19.61
N LEU A 272 -5.04 -7.75 19.10
CA LEU A 272 -4.25 -6.52 19.29
C LEU A 272 -5.01 -5.30 18.77
N LEU A 273 -5.53 -5.38 17.54
CA LEU A 273 -6.35 -4.33 16.93
C LEU A 273 -7.59 -3.97 17.78
N CYS A 274 -8.26 -4.97 18.35
CA CYS A 274 -9.44 -4.75 19.21
C CYS A 274 -9.06 -4.18 20.58
N PHE A 275 -7.98 -4.68 21.20
CA PHE A 275 -7.59 -4.33 22.57
C PHE A 275 -7.24 -2.83 22.71
N VAL A 276 -6.69 -2.23 21.66
CA VAL A 276 -6.36 -0.79 21.64
C VAL A 276 -7.61 0.08 21.51
N GLN A 277 -8.68 -0.40 20.84
CA GLN A 277 -9.95 0.34 20.78
C GLN A 277 -10.60 0.51 22.17
N VAL A 278 -10.29 -0.37 23.12
CA VAL A 278 -10.82 -0.35 24.50
C VAL A 278 -9.91 0.47 25.45
N GLY A 279 -8.90 1.17 24.94
CA GLY A 279 -8.08 2.13 25.71
C GLY A 279 -7.08 1.52 26.69
N CYS A 280 -6.89 0.19 26.71
CA CYS A 280 -6.11 -0.47 27.76
C CYS A 280 -4.58 -0.40 27.62
N MET A 281 -4.02 -0.05 26.46
CA MET A 281 -2.54 -0.07 26.30
C MET A 281 -1.81 1.11 26.97
N PHE A 282 -2.48 2.24 27.22
CA PHE A 282 -1.80 3.45 27.72
C PHE A 282 -2.08 3.77 29.19
N ALA A 283 -2.92 2.98 29.86
CA ALA A 283 -3.14 3.09 31.30
C ALA A 283 -2.20 2.13 32.06
N LYS A 284 -0.96 2.58 32.31
CA LYS A 284 -0.11 2.27 33.50
C LYS A 284 1.38 2.41 33.17
N LYS A 285 1.90 3.64 33.20
CA LYS A 285 3.23 3.97 33.77
C LYS A 285 3.23 5.43 34.20
N GLY A 286 2.75 5.71 35.41
CA GLY A 286 2.81 7.06 35.98
C GLY A 286 1.81 7.26 37.11
N GLY A 287 2.22 6.98 38.34
CA GLY A 287 1.41 7.27 39.53
C GLY A 287 1.98 6.65 40.79
N LYS A 288 2.75 7.45 41.53
CA LYS A 288 3.58 7.14 42.71
C LYS A 288 2.92 6.24 43.77
N GLU A 289 3.71 5.33 44.33
CA GLU A 289 3.51 4.78 45.67
C GLU A 289 3.40 5.94 46.67
N LYS A 290 2.27 6.01 47.38
CA LYS A 290 2.15 6.85 48.56
C LYS A 290 2.74 6.09 49.75
N LYS A 291 3.81 6.63 50.32
CA LYS A 291 4.13 6.44 51.74
C LYS A 291 3.10 7.18 52.59
#